data_AF-A0A7U9N394-F1
#
_entry.id   AF-A0A7U9N394-F1
#
_cell.length_a   1.000
_cell.length_b   1.000
_cell.length_c   1.000
_cell.angle_alpha   90.00
_cell.angle_beta   90.00
_cell.angle_gamma   90.00
#
_symmetry.space_group_name_H-M   'P 1'
#
loop_
_entity.id
_entity.type
_entity.pdbx_description
1 polymer ?
#
loop_
_entity_poly.entity_id
_entity_poly.type
_entity_poly.pdbx_seq_one_letter_code
_entity_poly.pdbx_strand_id
1 'polypeptide(L)'
;MQYHPENLSHQNILIELGFKIEFVGEKQYQYLVYNNCYCKITYLEKLNAFVIESADNLTDAMNGVLEDGDLYYMNISEDAMLHQLRRDVVAYYMD
;
A
#
# COMPACT_ATOMS: atom_id res chain seq x y z
N MET A 1 7.76 -20.80 7.09
CA MET A 1 7.91 -19.54 6.31
C MET A 1 8.11 -18.43 7.33
N GLN A 2 9.33 -17.90 7.45
CA GLN A 2 9.63 -16.84 8.41
C GLN A 2 9.34 -15.50 7.76
N TYR A 3 8.53 -14.68 8.45
CA TYR A 3 8.30 -13.28 8.14
C TYR A 3 9.61 -12.52 8.35
N HIS A 4 10.12 -11.89 7.30
CA HIS A 4 11.36 -11.10 7.34
C HIS A 4 10.98 -9.60 7.43
N PRO A 5 11.21 -8.94 8.59
CA PRO A 5 10.81 -7.56 8.85
C PRO A 5 11.62 -6.51 8.07
N GLU A 6 12.57 -6.92 7.24
CA GLU A 6 13.38 -6.03 6.39
C GLU A 6 12.63 -5.53 5.12
N ASN A 7 11.42 -6.04 4.81
CA ASN A 7 10.59 -5.60 3.67
C ASN A 7 9.72 -4.35 3.94
N LEU A 8 10.14 -3.49 4.89
CA LEU A 8 9.40 -2.29 5.30
C LEU A 8 9.56 -1.10 4.35
N SER A 9 10.47 -1.14 3.35
CA SER A 9 10.79 0.04 2.53
C SER A 9 9.56 0.63 1.81
N HIS A 10 8.68 -0.21 1.26
CA HIS A 10 7.47 0.25 0.57
C HIS A 10 6.46 0.92 1.51
N GLN A 11 6.19 0.30 2.67
CA GLN A 11 5.28 0.87 3.68
C GLN A 11 5.87 2.14 4.30
N ASN A 12 7.19 2.15 4.52
CA ASN A 12 7.91 3.30 5.05
C ASN A 12 7.77 4.51 4.14
N ILE A 13 7.76 4.35 2.81
CA ILE A 13 7.50 5.47 1.89
C ILE A 13 6.15 6.11 2.17
N LEU A 14 5.08 5.31 2.32
CA LEU A 14 3.75 5.85 2.62
C LEU A 14 3.75 6.53 3.99
N ILE A 15 4.37 5.93 5.01
CA ILE A 15 4.47 6.53 6.35
C ILE A 15 5.24 7.85 6.32
N GLU A 16 6.36 7.91 5.61
CA GLU A 16 7.17 9.13 5.42
C GLU A 16 6.43 10.23 4.66
N LEU A 17 5.50 9.85 3.79
CA LEU A 17 4.61 10.77 3.07
C LEU A 17 3.42 11.24 3.93
N GLY A 18 3.25 10.70 5.14
CA GLY A 18 2.26 11.14 6.11
C GLY A 18 1.08 10.19 6.31
N PHE A 19 1.10 9.01 5.71
CA PHE A 19 0.09 7.98 5.97
C PHE A 19 0.23 7.44 7.40
N LYS A 20 -0.90 7.08 8.00
CA LYS A 20 -0.96 6.49 9.35
C LYS A 20 -1.49 5.08 9.29
N ILE A 21 -1.03 4.23 10.19
CA ILE A 21 -1.58 2.88 10.32
C ILE A 21 -2.89 2.97 11.12
N GLU A 22 -3.99 2.50 10.54
CA GLU A 22 -5.30 2.43 11.20
C GLU A 22 -5.93 1.04 11.05
N PHE A 23 -6.77 0.68 12.02
CA PHE A 23 -7.55 -0.56 12.02
C PHE A 23 -9.03 -0.21 11.87
N VAL A 24 -9.66 -0.75 10.83
CA VAL A 24 -10.99 -0.31 10.39
C VAL A 24 -11.97 -1.49 10.38
N GLY A 25 -13.21 -1.22 10.82
CA GLY A 25 -14.30 -2.19 10.83
C GLY A 25 -14.21 -3.23 11.94
N GLU A 26 -15.25 -4.05 12.06
CA GLU A 26 -15.30 -5.15 13.05
C GLU A 26 -14.24 -6.22 12.79
N LYS A 27 -13.87 -6.41 11.53
CA LYS A 27 -12.82 -7.34 11.11
C LYS A 27 -11.41 -6.79 11.36
N GLN A 28 -11.27 -5.55 11.80
CA GLN A 28 -9.99 -4.89 12.13
C GLN A 28 -8.99 -4.97 10.96
N TYR A 29 -9.44 -4.61 9.75
CA TYR A 29 -8.54 -4.53 8.61
C TYR A 29 -7.51 -3.42 8.85
N GLN A 30 -6.23 -3.73 8.66
CA GLN A 30 -5.13 -2.79 8.81
C GLN A 30 -4.87 -2.07 7.49
N TYR A 31 -4.89 -0.74 7.51
CA TYR A 31 -4.63 0.13 6.36
C TYR A 31 -3.56 1.18 6.66
N LEU A 32 -2.87 1.63 5.61
CA LEU A 32 -2.14 2.89 5.58
C LEU A 32 -3.12 3.95 5.09
N VAL A 33 -3.45 4.92 5.94
CA VAL A 33 -4.52 5.89 5.72
C VAL A 33 -3.95 7.29 5.52
N TYR A 34 -4.40 7.95 4.46
CA TYR A 34 -4.23 9.39 4.24
C TYR A 34 -5.60 9.98 3.89
N ASN A 35 -6.09 10.92 4.70
CA ASN A 35 -7.46 11.43 4.60
C ASN A 35 -8.50 10.29 4.56
N ASN A 36 -9.23 10.14 3.46
CA ASN A 36 -10.20 9.07 3.24
C ASN A 36 -9.68 7.95 2.31
N CYS A 37 -8.39 7.96 1.97
CA CYS A 37 -7.76 6.92 1.18
C CYS A 37 -7.18 5.83 2.10
N TYR A 38 -7.67 4.60 1.95
CA TYR A 38 -7.29 3.44 2.77
C TYR A 38 -6.48 2.46 1.92
N CYS A 39 -5.16 2.49 2.06
CA CYS A 39 -4.23 1.71 1.23
C CYS A 39 -3.77 0.43 1.93
N LYS A 40 -3.59 -0.63 1.15
CA LYS A 40 -2.99 -1.90 1.57
C LYS A 40 -2.00 -2.36 0.50
N ILE A 41 -0.77 -2.68 0.91
CA ILE A 41 0.21 -3.26 0.01
C ILE A 41 0.05 -4.77 -0.01
N THR A 42 -0.19 -5.34 -1.19
CA THR A 42 -0.34 -6.79 -1.39
C THR A 42 0.77 -7.30 -2.31
N TYR A 43 1.54 -8.28 -1.82
CA TYR A 43 2.64 -8.89 -2.56
C TYR A 43 2.15 -10.05 -3.41
N LEU A 44 2.58 -10.08 -4.68
CA LEU A 44 2.22 -11.06 -5.68
C LEU A 44 3.45 -11.91 -6.01
N GLU A 45 3.73 -12.93 -5.21
CA GLU A 45 4.94 -13.76 -5.29
C GLU A 45 5.19 -14.32 -6.70
N LYS A 46 4.14 -14.78 -7.39
CA LYS A 46 4.23 -15.35 -8.75
C LYS A 46 4.69 -14.35 -9.81
N LEU A 47 4.46 -13.05 -9.58
CA LEU A 47 4.84 -11.98 -10.50
C LEU A 47 6.13 -11.27 -10.07
N ASN A 48 6.68 -11.64 -8.91
CA ASN A 48 7.76 -10.89 -8.26
C ASN A 48 7.45 -9.38 -8.24
N ALA A 49 6.25 -9.04 -7.79
CA ALA A 49 5.72 -7.67 -7.79
C ALA A 49 4.83 -7.44 -6.55
N PHE A 50 4.45 -6.19 -6.32
CA PHE A 50 3.37 -5.84 -5.39
C PHE A 50 2.41 -4.84 -6.04
N VAL A 51 1.24 -4.66 -5.42
CA VAL A 51 0.23 -3.67 -5.79
C VAL A 51 -0.17 -2.87 -4.54
N ILE A 52 -0.55 -1.61 -4.73
CA ILE A 52 -1.32 -0.86 -3.73
C ILE A 52 -2.80 -1.09 -4.06
N GLU A 53 -3.51 -1.75 -3.16
CA GLU A 53 -4.96 -1.84 -3.16
C GLU A 53 -5.52 -0.67 -2.34
N SER A 54 -6.58 -0.01 -2.79
CA SER A 54 -7.16 1.13 -2.05
C SER A 54 -8.68 1.20 -2.07
N ALA A 55 -9.25 1.79 -1.03
CA ALA A 55 -10.61 2.32 -1.03
C ALA A 55 -10.58 3.83 -0.74
N ASP A 56 -11.49 4.57 -1.36
CA ASP A 56 -11.66 6.02 -1.19
C ASP A 56 -12.73 6.39 -0.15
N ASN A 57 -13.34 5.37 0.48
CA ASN A 57 -14.38 5.55 1.46
C ASN A 57 -14.32 4.50 2.58
N LEU A 58 -14.78 4.90 3.76
CA LEU A 58 -14.74 4.08 4.97
C LEU A 58 -15.59 2.80 4.85
N THR A 59 -16.71 2.85 4.14
CA THR A 59 -17.63 1.70 4.03
C THR A 59 -16.97 0.53 3.31
N ASP A 60 -16.30 0.81 2.20
CA ASP A 60 -15.61 -0.21 1.42
C ASP A 60 -14.39 -0.74 2.18
N ALA A 61 -13.63 0.15 2.82
CA ALA A 61 -12.51 -0.22 3.70
C ALA A 61 -12.97 -1.13 4.87
N MET A 62 -14.09 -0.83 5.54
CA MET A 62 -14.65 -1.67 6.60
C MET A 62 -15.05 -3.08 6.10
N ASN A 63 -15.42 -3.20 4.84
CA ASN A 63 -15.83 -4.46 4.21
C ASN A 63 -14.67 -5.18 3.50
N GLY A 64 -13.49 -4.56 3.39
CA GLY A 64 -12.35 -5.11 2.67
C GLY A 64 -12.51 -5.08 1.15
N VAL A 65 -13.37 -4.20 0.62
CA VAL A 65 -13.56 -3.99 -0.82
C VAL A 65 -12.54 -2.94 -1.26
N LEU A 66 -11.58 -3.32 -2.10
CA LEU A 66 -10.47 -2.47 -2.54
C LEU A 66 -10.32 -2.57 -4.05
N GLU A 67 -9.85 -1.50 -4.67
CA GLU A 67 -9.45 -1.47 -6.07
C GLU A 67 -7.93 -1.67 -6.19
N ASP A 68 -7.51 -2.44 -7.19
CA ASP A 68 -6.11 -2.68 -7.50
C ASP A 68 -5.52 -1.48 -8.28
N GLY A 69 -4.38 -0.97 -7.83
CA GLY A 69 -3.56 -0.03 -8.58
C GLY A 69 -2.58 -0.69 -9.55
N ASP A 70 -1.53 0.05 -9.91
CA ASP A 70 -0.47 -0.43 -10.79
C ASP A 70 0.44 -1.49 -10.11
N LEU A 71 1.04 -2.35 -10.95
CA LEU A 71 2.01 -3.35 -10.53
C LEU A 71 3.42 -2.75 -10.40
N TYR A 72 4.01 -2.92 -9.22
CA TYR A 72 5.40 -2.56 -8.95
C TYR A 72 6.27 -3.81 -8.97
N TYR A 73 6.96 -4.03 -10.09
CA TYR A 73 7.87 -5.17 -10.22
C TYR A 73 9.12 -4.99 -9.35
N MET A 74 9.51 -6.06 -8.65
CA MET A 74 10.68 -6.12 -7.77
C MET A 74 11.90 -6.75 -8.47
N ASN A 75 11.84 -6.93 -9.79
CA ASN A 75 12.96 -7.40 -10.61
C ASN A 75 13.83 -6.27 -11.18
N ILE A 76 13.49 -5.01 -10.87
CA ILE A 76 14.30 -3.82 -11.18
C ILE A 76 15.08 -3.38 -9.93
N SER A 77 15.97 -2.39 -10.07
CA SER A 77 16.68 -1.84 -8.92
C SER A 77 15.71 -1.25 -7.90
N GLU A 78 15.94 -1.52 -6.61
CA GLU A 78 15.11 -1.04 -5.51
C GLU A 78 14.93 0.49 -5.56
N ASP A 79 16.00 1.26 -5.74
CA ASP A 79 15.93 2.72 -5.84
C ASP A 79 14.97 3.22 -6.94
N ALA A 80 15.00 2.59 -8.12
CA ALA A 80 14.13 2.97 -9.23
C ALA A 80 12.65 2.63 -8.93
N MET A 81 12.40 1.46 -8.32
CA MET A 81 11.06 1.06 -7.90
C MET A 81 10.54 1.97 -6.79
N LEU A 82 11.34 2.25 -5.74
CA LEU A 82 10.96 3.13 -4.64
C LEU A 82 10.71 4.56 -5.13
N HIS A 83 11.49 5.04 -6.10
CA HIS A 83 11.29 6.34 -6.71
C HIS A 83 10.00 6.40 -7.54
N GLN A 84 9.66 5.33 -8.28
CA GLN A 84 8.37 5.20 -8.97
C GLN A 84 7.21 5.20 -7.95
N LEU A 85 7.29 4.33 -6.93
CA LEU A 85 6.29 4.21 -5.87
C LEU A 85 6.00 5.55 -5.21
N ARG A 86 7.04 6.29 -4.81
CA ARG A 86 6.86 7.62 -4.17
C ARG A 86 6.13 8.60 -5.07
N ARG A 87 6.41 8.62 -6.38
CA ARG A 87 5.72 9.51 -7.32
C ARG A 87 4.25 9.13 -7.46
N ASP A 88 3.96 7.85 -7.60
CA ASP A 88 2.61 7.35 -7.81
C ASP A 88 1.74 7.52 -6.57
N VAL A 89 2.29 7.27 -5.36
CA VAL A 89 1.62 7.54 -4.09
C VAL A 89 1.15 8.99 -4.00
N VAL A 90 2.04 9.93 -4.29
CA VAL A 90 1.72 11.37 -4.26
C VAL A 90 0.68 11.74 -5.33
N ALA A 91 0.74 11.11 -6.51
CA ALA A 91 -0.12 11.46 -7.63
C ALA A 91 -1.54 10.90 -7.51
N TYR A 92 -1.72 9.74 -6.89
CA TYR A 92 -2.98 8.98 -6.96
C TYR A 92 -3.61 8.63 -5.61
N TYR A 93 -2.87 8.75 -4.50
CA TYR A 93 -3.32 8.25 -3.19
C TYR A 93 -3.29 9.32 -2.09
N MET A 94 -2.95 10.56 -2.42
CA MET A 94 -2.77 11.67 -1.47
C MET A 94 -3.72 12.85 -1.70
N ASP A 95 -4.92 12.60 -2.22
CA ASP A 95 -5.96 13.61 -2.40
C ASP A 95 -6.59 14.09 -1.07
#